data_AF-A0A5C4S9U8-F1
#
_entry.id   AF-A0A5C4S9U8-F1
#
_cell.length_a   1.000
_cell.length_b   1.000
_cell.length_c   1.000
_cell.angle_alpha   90.00
_cell.angle_beta   90.00
_cell.angle_gamma   90.00
#
_symmetry.space_group_name_H-M   'P 1'
#
loop_
_entity.id
_entity.type
_entity.pdbx_description
1 polymer ?
#
loop_
_entity_poly.entity_id
_entity_poly.type
_entity_poly.pdbx_seq_one_letter_code
_entity_poly.pdbx_strand_id
1 'polypeptide(L)'
;MQLNLNFTSIQKGVALLRRLSFIALFGLLVAGCGSQNRDKLNANDLHFAAFYADYLARSGVANEEAAPSSTALTAAGLDTLFARHKLDQKTFDARLQAYSRNPELWRKVLQEVRRNLDEQKQ
;
A
#
# COMPACT_ATOMS: atom_id res chain seq x y z
N MET A 1 -18.38 -22.36 63.11
CA MET A 1 -19.34 -22.49 62.00
C MET A 1 -19.04 -21.36 61.01
N GLN A 2 -18.94 -21.67 59.73
CA GLN A 2 -18.16 -20.94 58.74
C GLN A 2 -18.81 -19.63 58.24
N LEU A 3 -18.02 -18.57 58.12
CA LEU A 3 -18.33 -17.36 57.35
C LEU A 3 -17.21 -17.16 56.34
N ASN A 4 -17.24 -17.92 55.25
CA ASN A 4 -16.24 -17.81 54.18
C ASN A 4 -16.86 -18.11 52.81
N LEU A 5 -17.84 -17.29 52.39
CA LEU A 5 -18.49 -17.43 51.08
C LEU A 5 -18.92 -16.09 50.47
N ASN A 6 -18.03 -15.09 50.42
CA ASN A 6 -18.38 -13.86 49.67
C ASN A 6 -17.25 -13.13 48.92
N PHE A 7 -16.01 -13.63 48.94
CA PHE A 7 -14.90 -12.96 48.25
C PHE A 7 -14.66 -13.45 46.81
N THR A 8 -15.04 -14.70 46.51
CA THR A 8 -14.78 -15.34 45.22
C THR A 8 -15.77 -14.96 44.11
N SER A 9 -16.91 -14.35 44.44
CA SER A 9 -17.91 -13.94 43.43
C SER A 9 -17.55 -12.62 42.75
N ILE A 10 -17.05 -11.64 43.53
CA ILE A 10 -16.71 -10.30 43.03
C ILE A 10 -15.47 -10.32 42.13
N GLN A 11 -14.46 -11.15 42.45
CA GLN A 11 -13.26 -11.30 41.61
C GLN A 11 -13.57 -11.86 40.20
N LYS A 12 -14.55 -12.76 40.07
CA LYS A 12 -14.93 -13.33 38.77
C LYS A 12 -15.58 -12.30 37.85
N GLY A 13 -16.39 -11.39 38.40
CA GLY A 13 -17.03 -10.31 37.65
C GLY A 13 -16.05 -9.30 37.07
N VAL A 14 -15.05 -8.89 37.86
CA VAL A 14 -14.00 -7.95 37.42
C VAL A 14 -13.08 -8.58 36.37
N ALA A 15 -12.74 -9.87 36.52
CA ALA A 15 -11.93 -10.59 35.55
C ALA A 15 -12.66 -10.79 34.19
N LEU A 16 -13.97 -11.02 34.22
CA LEU A 16 -14.81 -11.12 33.02
C LEU A 16 -14.95 -9.77 32.31
N LEU A 17 -15.22 -8.68 33.04
CA LEU A 17 -15.29 -7.33 32.46
C LEU A 17 -13.96 -6.92 31.82
N ARG A 18 -12.83 -7.19 32.49
CA ARG A 18 -11.50 -6.87 31.96
C ARG A 18 -11.19 -7.66 30.68
N ARG A 19 -11.54 -8.95 30.61
CA ARG A 19 -11.37 -9.77 29.39
C ARG A 19 -12.22 -9.26 28.22
N LEU A 20 -13.46 -8.82 28.49
CA LEU A 20 -14.34 -8.24 27.46
C LEU A 20 -13.79 -6.91 26.91
N SER A 21 -13.21 -6.05 27.77
CA SER A 21 -12.56 -4.81 27.31
C SER A 21 -11.36 -5.05 26.40
N PHE A 22 -10.53 -6.07 26.66
CA PHE A 22 -9.39 -6.40 25.79
C PHE A 22 -9.83 -6.95 24.42
N ILE A 23 -10.90 -7.73 24.38
CA ILE A 23 -11.47 -8.26 23.12
C ILE A 23 -12.09 -7.13 22.30
N ALA A 24 -12.79 -6.19 22.93
CA ALA A 24 -13.33 -5.01 22.26
C ALA A 24 -12.22 -4.10 21.69
N LEU A 25 -11.11 -3.94 22.43
CA LEU A 25 -9.96 -3.16 21.97
C LEU A 25 -9.27 -3.82 20.76
N PHE A 26 -9.14 -5.14 20.76
CA PHE A 26 -8.56 -5.89 19.64
C PHE A 26 -9.49 -5.90 18.42
N GLY A 27 -10.80 -6.00 18.62
CA GLY A 27 -11.81 -5.90 17.56
C GLY A 27 -11.78 -4.55 16.84
N LEU A 28 -11.52 -3.45 17.56
CA LEU A 28 -11.37 -2.12 16.95
C LEU A 28 -10.11 -2.00 16.06
N LEU A 29 -9.02 -2.69 16.42
CA LEU A 29 -7.80 -2.71 15.62
C LEU A 29 -7.95 -3.55 14.34
N VAL A 30 -8.82 -4.57 14.34
CA VAL A 30 -9.09 -5.42 13.17
C VAL A 30 -10.22 -4.84 12.28
N ALA A 31 -11.12 -4.03 12.84
CA ALA A 31 -12.14 -3.28 12.09
C ALA A 31 -11.55 -2.14 11.22
N GLY A 32 -10.24 -1.91 11.32
CA GLY A 32 -9.47 -1.06 10.40
C GLY A 32 -9.18 -1.66 9.03
N CYS A 33 -9.65 -2.88 8.73
CA CYS A 33 -9.84 -3.35 7.35
C CYS A 33 -11.07 -2.67 6.74
N GLY A 34 -11.09 -1.34 6.78
CA GLY A 34 -12.05 -0.54 6.04
C GLY A 34 -11.89 -0.92 4.58
N SER A 35 -12.92 -1.57 4.04
CA SER A 35 -13.10 -1.78 2.62
C SER A 35 -12.79 -0.44 1.96
N GLN A 36 -11.64 -0.40 1.29
CA GLN A 36 -11.03 0.80 0.73
C GLN A 36 -11.99 1.25 -0.37
N ASN A 37 -12.95 2.06 0.04
CA ASN A 37 -13.93 2.64 -0.83
C ASN A 37 -13.13 3.35 -1.91
N ARG A 38 -13.43 2.99 -3.15
CA ARG A 38 -12.68 3.32 -4.34
C ARG A 38 -12.75 4.82 -4.57
N ASP A 39 -11.92 5.59 -3.88
CA ASP A 39 -11.34 6.78 -4.49
C ASP A 39 -10.43 6.25 -5.58
N LYS A 40 -11.06 5.97 -6.72
CA LYS A 40 -10.47 5.32 -7.88
C LYS A 40 -9.32 6.22 -8.34
N LEU A 41 -8.13 5.63 -8.48
CA LEU A 41 -7.03 6.29 -9.18
C LEU A 41 -7.55 6.81 -10.52
N ASN A 42 -7.25 8.06 -10.85
CA ASN A 42 -7.64 8.60 -12.15
C ASN A 42 -6.73 8.04 -13.25
N ALA A 43 -7.06 8.31 -14.52
CA ALA A 43 -6.29 7.79 -15.65
C ALA A 43 -4.81 8.18 -15.60
N ASN A 44 -4.48 9.41 -15.20
CA ASN A 44 -3.10 9.86 -15.11
C ASN A 44 -2.33 9.17 -13.98
N ASP A 45 -3.01 8.86 -12.87
CA ASP A 45 -2.39 8.11 -11.78
C ASP A 45 -2.12 6.66 -12.20
N LEU A 46 -3.02 6.05 -12.98
CA LEU A 46 -2.82 4.71 -13.56
C LEU A 46 -1.69 4.69 -14.59
N HIS A 47 -1.63 5.68 -15.48
CA HIS A 47 -0.52 5.84 -16.43
C HIS A 47 0.81 6.04 -15.72
N PHE A 48 0.83 6.82 -14.64
CA PHE A 48 2.00 6.99 -13.80
C PHE A 48 2.43 5.67 -13.16
N ALA A 49 1.49 4.91 -12.60
CA ALA A 49 1.80 3.64 -11.95
C ALA A 49 2.37 2.61 -12.94
N ALA A 50 1.83 2.53 -14.15
CA ALA A 50 2.34 1.67 -15.22
C ALA A 50 3.73 2.11 -15.70
N PHE A 51 3.93 3.42 -15.90
CA PHE A 51 5.24 4.01 -16.21
C PHE A 51 6.28 3.66 -15.16
N TYR A 52 5.96 3.84 -13.88
CA TYR A 52 6.91 3.66 -12.79
C TYR A 52 7.25 2.18 -12.57
N ALA A 53 6.30 1.27 -12.77
CA ALA A 53 6.56 -0.17 -12.78
C ALA A 53 7.54 -0.56 -13.90
N ASP A 54 7.30 -0.14 -15.15
CA ASP A 54 8.21 -0.40 -16.28
C ASP A 54 9.61 0.19 -16.04
N TYR A 55 9.68 1.38 -15.43
CA TYR A 55 10.93 2.01 -15.06
C TYR A 55 11.71 1.18 -14.03
N LEU A 56 11.04 0.71 -12.96
CA LEU A 56 11.65 -0.12 -11.92
C LEU A 56 12.13 -1.47 -12.46
N ALA A 57 11.35 -2.08 -13.35
CA ALA A 57 11.72 -3.34 -14.00
C ALA A 57 13.00 -3.19 -14.86
N ARG A 58 13.14 -2.07 -15.59
CA ARG A 58 14.30 -1.83 -16.47
C ARG A 58 15.54 -1.29 -15.77
N SER A 59 15.35 -0.53 -14.69
CA SER A 59 16.46 0.01 -13.89
C SER A 59 17.17 -1.05 -13.03
N GLY A 60 16.69 -2.30 -13.05
CA GLY A 60 17.29 -3.41 -12.29
C GLY A 60 16.97 -3.39 -10.81
N VAL A 61 16.17 -2.42 -10.33
CA VAL A 61 15.78 -2.32 -8.91
C VAL A 61 14.80 -3.43 -8.49
N ALA A 62 14.09 -4.03 -9.45
CA ALA A 62 13.01 -4.98 -9.16
C ALA A 62 13.34 -6.49 -9.31
N ASN A 63 14.55 -6.86 -9.78
CA ASN A 63 14.94 -8.25 -10.01
C ASN A 63 16.27 -8.60 -9.32
N GLU A 64 16.22 -9.39 -8.25
CA GLU A 64 17.42 -9.98 -7.62
C GLU A 64 17.99 -11.17 -8.40
N GLU A 65 17.22 -11.81 -9.29
CA GLU A 65 17.62 -13.06 -9.97
C GLU A 65 17.95 -12.91 -11.46
N ALA A 66 17.67 -11.76 -12.08
CA ALA A 66 17.95 -11.58 -13.51
C ALA A 66 19.38 -11.06 -13.71
N ALA A 67 20.21 -11.84 -14.42
CA ALA A 67 21.52 -11.41 -14.91
C ALA A 67 21.41 -10.02 -15.57
N PRO A 68 22.41 -9.13 -15.43
CA PRO A 68 22.30 -7.73 -15.80
C PRO A 68 22.28 -7.55 -17.33
N SER A 69 21.14 -7.82 -17.96
CA SER A 69 20.75 -7.14 -19.19
C SER A 69 20.04 -5.83 -18.83
N SER A 70 20.55 -5.11 -17.82
CA SER A 70 20.18 -3.73 -17.58
C SER A 70 20.82 -2.90 -18.69
N THR A 71 20.14 -2.80 -19.83
CA THR A 71 20.43 -1.74 -20.79
C THR A 71 20.18 -0.45 -20.02
N ALA A 72 21.27 0.23 -19.66
CA ALA A 72 21.22 1.50 -18.95
C ALA A 72 20.13 2.38 -19.59
N LEU A 73 19.18 2.86 -18.79
CA LEU A 73 18.06 3.63 -19.29
C LEU A 73 18.60 4.94 -19.89
N THR A 74 18.73 4.97 -21.21
CA THR A 74 19.19 6.16 -21.94
C THR A 74 18.07 7.21 -21.95
N ALA A 75 18.42 8.48 -22.22
CA ALA A 75 17.42 9.54 -22.39
C ALA A 75 16.35 9.16 -23.43
N ALA A 76 16.77 8.63 -24.59
CA ALA A 76 15.85 8.14 -25.61
C ALA A 76 14.98 6.95 -25.13
N GLY A 77 15.53 6.09 -24.26
CA GLY A 77 14.77 5.01 -23.62
C GLY A 77 13.71 5.53 -22.66
N LEU A 78 14.00 6.62 -21.94
CA LEU A 78 13.05 7.29 -21.04
C LEU A 78 11.93 7.98 -21.83
N ASP A 79 12.24 8.68 -22.93
CA ASP A 79 11.24 9.29 -23.81
C ASP A 79 10.28 8.24 -24.39
N THR A 80 10.83 7.10 -24.78
CA THR A 80 10.03 5.95 -25.26
C THR A 80 9.09 5.44 -24.16
N LEU A 81 9.55 5.44 -22.90
CA LEU A 81 8.76 5.00 -21.76
C LEU A 81 7.60 5.95 -21.48
N PHE A 82 7.86 7.27 -21.51
CA PHE A 82 6.83 8.30 -21.41
C PHE A 82 5.76 8.14 -22.51
N ALA A 83 6.18 8.00 -23.76
CA ALA A 83 5.28 7.82 -24.89
C ALA A 83 4.42 6.55 -24.77
N ARG A 84 5.02 5.41 -24.40
CA ARG A 84 4.32 4.13 -24.20
C ARG A 84 3.19 4.25 -23.19
N HIS A 85 3.44 4.95 -22.08
CA HIS A 85 2.50 5.10 -20.99
C HIS A 85 1.59 6.33 -21.13
N LYS A 86 1.60 6.98 -22.31
CA LYS A 86 0.79 8.17 -22.62
C LYS A 86 0.95 9.27 -21.58
N LEU A 87 2.17 9.46 -21.11
CA LEU A 87 2.49 10.36 -20.02
C LEU A 87 3.47 11.41 -20.54
N ASP A 88 3.09 12.68 -20.45
CA ASP A 88 3.98 13.80 -20.77
C ASP A 88 4.68 14.32 -19.51
N GLN A 89 5.79 15.03 -19.71
CA GLN A 89 6.61 15.59 -18.62
C GLN A 89 5.79 16.49 -17.68
N LYS A 90 4.92 17.33 -18.23
CA LYS A 90 4.08 18.25 -17.45
C LYS A 90 3.13 17.49 -16.52
N THR A 91 2.53 16.41 -17.01
CA THR A 91 1.63 15.55 -16.27
C THR A 91 2.40 14.77 -15.22
N PHE A 92 3.59 14.25 -15.55
CA PHE A 92 4.48 13.59 -14.60
C PHE A 92 4.80 14.49 -13.40
N ASP A 93 5.27 15.70 -13.66
CA ASP A 93 5.67 16.65 -12.62
C ASP A 93 4.46 17.07 -11.77
N ALA A 94 3.31 17.30 -12.41
CA ALA A 94 2.06 17.60 -11.71
C ALA A 94 1.61 16.45 -10.80
N ARG A 95 1.77 15.19 -11.24
CA ARG A 95 1.48 14.00 -10.43
C ARG A 95 2.45 13.89 -9.25
N LEU A 96 3.76 14.04 -9.47
CA LEU A 96 4.76 14.04 -8.40
C LEU A 96 4.43 15.09 -7.32
N GLN A 97 4.09 16.32 -7.73
CA GLN A 97 3.67 17.35 -6.80
C GLN A 97 2.35 17.03 -6.08
N ALA A 98 1.44 16.30 -6.70
CA ALA A 98 0.20 15.88 -6.05
C ALA A 98 0.48 14.81 -4.99
N TYR A 99 1.36 13.85 -5.31
CA TYR A 99 1.74 12.77 -4.41
C TYR A 99 2.53 13.26 -3.19
N SER A 100 3.41 14.24 -3.36
CA SER A 100 4.14 14.84 -2.24
C SER A 100 3.22 15.56 -1.24
N ARG A 101 2.09 16.10 -1.72
CA ARG A 101 1.07 16.77 -0.89
C ARG A 101 0.02 15.83 -0.32
N ASN A 102 -0.11 14.63 -0.87
CA ASN A 102 -1.11 13.64 -0.47
C ASN A 102 -0.49 12.24 -0.34
N PRO A 103 0.04 11.90 0.85
CA PRO A 103 0.65 10.60 1.12
C PRO A 103 -0.29 9.41 0.90
N GLU A 104 -1.60 9.58 1.15
CA GLU A 104 -2.59 8.53 0.91
C GLU A 104 -2.78 8.23 -0.58
N LEU A 105 -2.78 9.26 -1.42
CA LEU A 105 -2.78 9.07 -2.88
C LEU A 105 -1.50 8.36 -3.34
N TRP A 106 -0.35 8.76 -2.80
CA TRP A 106 0.92 8.11 -3.10
C TRP A 106 0.91 6.61 -2.73
N ARG A 107 0.40 6.28 -1.54
CA ARG A 107 0.24 4.88 -1.10
C ARG A 107 -0.61 4.08 -2.07
N LYS A 108 -1.73 4.64 -2.54
CA LYS A 108 -2.60 3.98 -3.54
C LYS A 108 -1.88 3.76 -4.88
N VAL A 109 -1.13 4.74 -5.35
CA VAL A 109 -0.31 4.61 -6.57
C VAL A 109 0.77 3.54 -6.40
N LEU A 110 1.43 3.46 -5.25
CA LEU A 110 2.43 2.41 -4.99
C LEU A 110 1.82 1.00 -4.93
N GLN A 111 0.60 0.85 -4.40
CA GLN A 111 -0.12 -0.42 -4.45
C GLN A 111 -0.39 -0.86 -5.90
N GLU A 112 -0.77 0.08 -6.76
CA GLU A 112 -0.97 -0.15 -8.19
C GLU A 112 0.35 -0.48 -8.91
N VAL A 113 1.45 0.22 -8.61
CA VAL A 113 2.79 -0.08 -9.13
C VAL A 113 3.20 -1.51 -8.80
N ARG A 114 2.98 -1.95 -7.55
CA ARG A 114 3.29 -3.31 -7.11
C ARG A 114 2.49 -4.33 -7.91
N ARG A 115 1.18 -4.10 -8.09
CA ARG A 115 0.35 -4.99 -8.91
C ARG A 115 0.90 -5.12 -10.33
N ASN A 116 1.25 -4.00 -10.96
CA ASN A 116 1.80 -4.01 -12.32
C ASN A 116 3.13 -4.77 -12.42
N LEU A 117 4.00 -4.66 -11.40
CA LEU A 117 5.24 -5.43 -11.34
C LEU A 117 4.98 -6.94 -11.19
N ASP A 118 4.00 -7.33 -10.38
CA ASP A 118 3.62 -8.73 -10.19
C ASP A 118 3.03 -9.33 -11.50
N GLU A 119 2.24 -8.56 -12.24
CA GLU A 119 1.71 -8.95 -13.57
C GLU A 119 2.82 -9.11 -14.62
N GLN A 120 3.89 -8.32 -14.56
CA GLN A 120 5.02 -8.40 -15.51
C GLN A 120 5.94 -9.61 -15.28
N LYS A 121 5.85 -10.27 -14.12
CA LYS A 121 6.66 -11.45 -13.77
C LYS A 121 6.03 -12.77 -14.22
N GLN A 122 4.76 -12.76 -14.63
CA GLN A 122 4.03 -13.93 -15.13
C GLN A 122 4.22 -14.10 -16.64
#